data_AF-A0A1Q8JNM7-F1
#
_entry.id   AF-A0A1Q8JNM7-F1
#
_cell.length_a   1.000
_cell.length_b   1.000
_cell.length_c   1.000
_cell.angle_alpha   90.00
_cell.angle_beta   90.00
_cell.angle_gamma   90.00
#
_symmetry.space_group_name_H-M   'P 1'
#
loop_
_entity.id
_entity.type
_entity.pdbx_description
1 polymer ?
#
loop_
_entity_poly.entity_id
_entity_poly.type
_entity_poly.pdbx_seq_one_letter_code
_entity_poly.pdbx_strand_id
1 'polypeptide(L)' 'MMINDWFGELPMTPHGGHKQSGTGREEGLEAVHGYTQVKHVSINLDDSLRAGTDWAGAPL' A
#
# COMPACT_ATOMS: atom_id res chain seq x y z
N MET A 1 5.48 22.50 -3.52
CA MET A 1 5.45 23.97 -3.69
C MET A 1 6.89 24.43 -3.70
N MET A 2 7.30 25.16 -4.74
CA MET A 2 8.64 25.76 -4.78
C MET A 2 8.62 27.13 -4.08
N ILE A 3 9.73 27.52 -3.48
CA ILE A 3 9.90 28.83 -2.83
C ILE A 3 11.07 29.53 -3.52
N ASN A 4 10.83 30.71 -4.09
CA ASN A 4 11.81 31.56 -4.78
C ASN A 4 12.55 30.88 -5.96
N ASP A 5 11.98 29.81 -6.52
CA ASP A 5 12.59 29.02 -7.58
C ASP A 5 11.53 28.41 -8.51
N TRP A 6 11.97 27.99 -9.69
CA TRP A 6 11.25 27.17 -10.65
C TRP A 6 12.24 26.17 -11.27
N PHE A 7 12.48 25.06 -10.57
CA PHE A 7 13.42 24.02 -10.97
C PHE A 7 12.69 22.75 -11.47
N GLY A 8 13.32 21.98 -12.36
CA GLY A 8 12.77 20.71 -12.85
C GLY A 8 12.79 19.62 -11.77
N GLU A 9 11.76 18.79 -11.72
CA GLU A 9 11.60 17.70 -10.74
C GLU A 9 12.86 16.86 -10.52
N LEU A 10 13.06 16.41 -9.28
CA LEU A 10 14.17 15.53 -8.94
C LEU A 10 13.63 14.13 -8.65
N PRO A 11 14.25 13.06 -9.18
CA PRO A 11 13.72 11.69 -9.09
C PRO A 11 13.45 11.15 -7.68
N MET A 12 14.03 11.76 -6.63
CA MET A 12 13.81 11.35 -5.24
C MET A 12 12.58 11.99 -4.59
N THR A 13 11.92 12.93 -5.26
CA THR A 13 10.78 13.69 -4.72
C THR A 13 9.50 13.24 -5.42
N PRO A 14 8.44 12.82 -4.72
CA PRO A 14 7.21 12.40 -5.38
C PRO A 14 6.53 13.53 -6.16
N HIS A 15 6.22 13.27 -7.43
CA HIS A 15 5.54 14.19 -8.34
C HIS A 15 4.05 13.84 -8.47
N GLY A 16 3.17 14.85 -8.53
CA GLY A 16 1.76 14.61 -8.88
C GLY A 16 0.81 15.77 -8.57
N GLY A 17 -0.41 15.65 -9.07
CA GLY A 17 -1.43 16.67 -8.99
C GLY A 17 -2.29 16.64 -7.73
N HIS A 18 -3.24 17.58 -7.66
CA HIS A 18 -4.39 17.54 -6.77
C HIS A 18 -5.66 17.81 -7.60
N LYS A 19 -6.81 17.27 -7.17
CA LYS A 19 -8.13 17.47 -7.81
C LYS A 19 -8.15 16.96 -9.28
N GLN A 20 -8.42 17.84 -10.23
CA GLN A 20 -8.56 17.48 -11.66
C GLN A 20 -7.22 17.22 -12.34
N SER A 21 -6.10 17.50 -11.68
CA SER A 21 -4.74 17.23 -12.20
C SER A 21 -4.35 15.74 -12.13
N GLY A 22 -5.26 14.85 -11.74
CA GLY A 22 -5.03 13.41 -11.63
C GLY A 22 -4.85 12.92 -10.19
N THR A 23 -4.62 11.61 -10.06
CA THR A 23 -4.45 10.90 -8.79
C THR A 23 -3.16 10.08 -8.80
N GLY A 24 -2.68 9.69 -7.62
CA GLY A 24 -1.41 8.98 -7.47
C GLY A 24 -0.20 9.91 -7.44
N ARG A 25 0.98 9.31 -7.46
CA ARG A 25 2.28 9.98 -7.48
C ARG A 25 3.25 9.19 -8.36
N GLU A 26 4.10 9.90 -9.07
CA GLU A 26 5.28 9.38 -9.76
C GLU A 26 6.53 9.72 -8.95
N GLU A 27 7.66 9.10 -9.29
CA GLU A 27 8.95 9.27 -8.59
C GLU A 27 8.93 8.90 -7.09
N GLY A 28 10.08 9.06 -6.41
CA GLY A 28 10.19 8.81 -4.98
C GLY A 28 9.82 7.38 -4.54
N LEU A 29 9.47 7.22 -3.26
CA LEU A 29 9.02 5.94 -2.72
C LEU A 29 7.54 5.67 -3.05
N GLU A 30 6.78 6.73 -3.31
CA GLU A 30 5.38 6.64 -3.70
C GLU A 30 5.21 5.94 -5.05
N ALA A 31 6.14 6.10 -5.99
CA ALA A 31 6.15 5.31 -7.22
C ALA A 31 6.30 3.81 -6.94
N VAL A 32 7.18 3.41 -6.02
CA VAL A 32 7.33 1.99 -5.64
C VAL A 32 6.00 1.44 -5.14
N HIS A 33 5.29 2.20 -4.30
CA HIS A 33 3.95 1.81 -3.86
C HIS A 33 2.95 1.76 -5.04
N GLY A 34 3.02 2.68 -6.00
CA GLY A 34 2.16 2.69 -7.20
C GLY A 34 2.40 1.51 -8.16
N TYR A 35 3.63 1.00 -8.23
CA TYR A 35 4.01 -0.12 -9.10
C TYR A 35 4.04 -1.48 -8.38
N THR A 36 3.74 -1.52 -7.09
CA THR A 36 3.71 -2.77 -6.31
C THR A 36 2.32 -3.01 -5.70
N GLN A 37 2.04 -4.26 -5.38
CA GLN A 37 0.83 -4.63 -4.64
C GLN A 37 1.22 -5.31 -3.34
N VAL A 38 0.62 -4.86 -2.24
CA VAL A 38 0.82 -5.49 -0.92
C VAL A 38 0.02 -6.79 -0.89
N LYS A 39 0.72 -7.90 -0.62
CA LYS A 39 0.13 -9.21 -0.37
C LYS A 39 0.35 -9.60 1.09
N HIS A 40 -0.72 -9.67 1.87
CA HIS A 40 -0.66 -10.20 3.22
C HIS A 40 -0.81 -11.73 3.19
N VAL A 41 0.18 -12.44 3.74
CA VAL A 41 0.18 -13.90 3.85
C VAL A 41 0.33 -14.25 5.33
N SER A 42 -0.63 -14.98 5.87
CA SER A 42 -0.58 -15.52 7.23
C SER A 42 -0.60 -17.04 7.16
N ILE A 43 0.26 -17.67 7.96
CA ILE A 43 0.39 -19.12 8.05
C ILE A 43 0.25 -19.47 9.52
N ASN A 44 -0.74 -20.33 9.83
CA ASN A 44 -0.82 -20.93 11.15
C ASN A 44 0.21 -22.07 11.25
N LEU A 45 1.06 -22.03 12.27
CA LEU A 45 2.09 -23.03 12.52
C LEU A 45 1.65 -24.11 13.52
N ASP A 46 0.50 -23.94 14.15
CA ASP A 46 -0.07 -24.88 15.13
C ASP A 46 -1.28 -25.62 14.55
N ASP A 47 -1.12 -26.93 14.33
CA ASP A 47 -2.16 -27.80 13.77
C ASP A 47 -3.28 -28.11 14.79
N SER A 48 -3.03 -27.93 16.09
CA SER A 48 -4.03 -28.19 17.14
C SER A 48 -5.23 -27.24 17.04
N LEU A 49 -4.99 -26.01 16.56
CA LEU A 49 -6.02 -25.00 16.33
C LEU A 49 -6.94 -25.35 15.15
N ARG A 50 -6.54 -26.26 14.27
CA ARG A 50 -7.38 -26.70 13.14
C ARG A 50 -8.60 -27.49 13.60
N ALA A 51 -8.48 -28.24 14.69
CA ALA A 51 -9.55 -29.07 15.23
C ALA A 51 -10.54 -28.30 16.12
N GLY A 52 -10.10 -27.20 16.76
CA GLY A 52 -10.90 -26.44 17.73
C GLY A 52 -11.65 -25.23 17.17
N THR A 53 -11.44 -24.86 15.90
CA THR A 53 -11.93 -23.59 15.32
C THR A 53 -13.05 -23.80 14.29
N ASP A 54 -13.80 -24.90 14.38
CA ASP A 54 -14.96 -25.12 13.52
C ASP A 54 -16.15 -24.28 13.99
N TRP A 55 -16.24 -23.06 13.43
CA TRP A 55 -17.36 -22.16 13.68
C TRP A 55 -18.67 -22.69 13.07
N ALA A 56 -18.62 -23.58 12.09
CA ALA A 56 -19.81 -24.10 11.43
C ALA A 56 -20.57 -25.11 12.31
N GLY A 57 -19.90 -25.68 13.33
CA GLY A 57 -20.49 -26.59 14.33
C GLY A 57 -20.89 -25.93 15.66
N ALA A 58 -20.77 -24.60 15.79
CA ALA A 58 -21.05 -23.92 17.05
C ALA A 58 -22.58 -23.90 17.37
N PRO A 59 -22.97 -24.12 18.65
CA PRO A 59 -24.38 -24.02 19.04
C PRO A 59 -24.91 -22.59 18.88
N LEU A 60 -26.20 -22.47 18.50
CA LEU A 60 -26.94 -21.21 18.40
C LEU A 60 -27.22 -20.58 19.77
#